data_AF-A0A1W9H4T9-F1
#
_entry.id   AF-A0A1W9H4T9-F1
#
_cell.length_a   1.000
_cell.length_b   1.000
_cell.length_c   1.000
_cell.angle_alpha   90.00
_cell.angle_beta   90.00
_cell.angle_gamma   90.00
#
_symmetry.space_group_name_H-M   'P 1'
#
loop_
_entity.id
_entity.type
_entity.pdbx_description
1 polymer ?
#
loop_
_entity_poly.entity_id
_entity_poly.type
_entity_poly.pdbx_seq_one_letter_code
_entity_poly.pdbx_strand_id
1 'polypeptide(L)'
;MPKSLTVALFTLPVIAFAAQPVAAQNLAKPSGGQRLQDKLSNDVPKCARKLGTLAIRDGDDARPWMQNNLAPPAKLLRVLVQRSGCFNLVDRGSGLNAAQQERDIGNDLGLQRRSNVGQGQIKAADYVLIAEISNADENVSGSGVAGGVGGLIGGRVGGLLGGVKSRKLEANTVLSLTNVRTTETIAVEEGYAAKNNLSFGAGGFFAIAGAVGGGYDNTDIGKIVTLSFIQAYSKMVSGLGLIQPGDAGTAEAAPAKTFTAQGPVQLRATPAGTAKVIRTLPPGAILYPTGNKNGLWWEVADENDNVGWVLNTKLAPSN
;
A
#
# COMPACT_ATOMS: atom_id res chain seq x y z
N MET A 1 -85.74 16.42 16.22
CA MET A 1 -84.84 15.60 15.37
C MET A 1 -84.85 16.25 14.00
N PRO A 2 -83.75 16.84 13.52
CA PRO A 2 -82.46 16.19 13.27
C PRO A 2 -81.25 16.92 13.89
N LYS A 3 -80.15 16.18 14.04
CA LYS A 3 -78.81 16.62 14.49
C LYS A 3 -78.00 17.12 13.30
N SER A 4 -77.24 18.20 13.47
CA SER A 4 -75.97 18.54 12.79
C SER A 4 -75.64 20.01 13.10
N LEU A 5 -74.42 20.49 13.29
CA LEU A 5 -73.08 19.95 13.47
C LEU A 5 -72.30 21.24 13.80
N THR A 6 -71.95 21.49 15.06
CA THR A 6 -71.27 22.74 15.45
C THR A 6 -69.84 22.73 14.93
N VAL A 7 -69.56 23.57 13.93
CA VAL A 7 -68.22 23.81 13.41
C VAL A 7 -67.45 24.66 14.41
N ALA A 8 -66.45 24.08 15.07
CA ALA A 8 -65.51 24.82 15.90
C ALA A 8 -64.50 25.54 15.00
N LEU A 9 -64.58 26.87 14.96
CA LEU A 9 -63.53 27.73 14.41
C LEU A 9 -62.30 27.63 15.33
N PHE A 10 -61.28 26.88 14.91
CA PHE A 10 -59.94 27.00 15.49
C PHE A 10 -59.20 28.12 14.78
N THR A 11 -59.03 29.24 15.46
CA THR A 11 -58.10 30.31 15.07
C THR A 11 -56.66 29.80 15.23
N LEU A 12 -56.02 29.46 14.11
CA LEU A 12 -54.58 29.21 14.06
C LEU A 12 -53.82 30.52 14.31
N PRO A 13 -52.95 30.61 15.32
CA PRO A 13 -52.04 31.74 15.41
C PRO A 13 -51.00 31.63 14.28
N VAL A 14 -50.95 32.64 13.42
CA VAL A 14 -49.85 32.84 12.48
C VAL A 14 -48.60 33.16 13.30
N ILE A 15 -47.78 32.14 13.58
CA ILE A 15 -46.46 32.31 14.17
C ILE A 15 -45.55 32.80 13.05
N ALA A 16 -45.26 34.10 13.06
CA ALA A 16 -44.24 34.70 12.23
C ALA A 16 -42.88 34.06 12.58
N PHE A 17 -42.35 33.22 11.69
CA PHE A 17 -40.96 32.77 11.75
C PHE A 17 -40.07 33.97 11.43
N ALA A 18 -39.66 34.71 12.46
CA ALA A 18 -38.52 35.60 12.36
C ALA A 18 -37.29 34.73 12.06
N ALA A 19 -36.68 34.92 10.89
CA ALA A 19 -35.38 34.35 10.57
C ALA A 19 -34.35 34.89 11.57
N GLN A 20 -34.06 34.13 12.62
CA GLN A 20 -32.96 34.46 13.50
C GLN A 20 -31.66 34.27 12.72
N PRO A 21 -30.70 35.20 12.81
CA PRO A 21 -29.38 34.99 12.23
C PRO A 21 -28.82 33.72 12.85
N VAL A 22 -28.44 32.77 12.01
CA VAL A 22 -27.68 31.59 12.43
C VAL A 22 -26.38 32.12 13.03
N ALA A 23 -26.38 32.31 14.34
CA ALA A 23 -25.19 32.57 15.10
C ALA A 23 -24.24 31.42 14.77
N ALA A 24 -23.12 31.76 14.15
CA ALA A 24 -22.05 30.85 13.81
C ALA A 24 -21.84 29.91 14.99
N GLN A 25 -22.18 28.63 14.80
CA GLN A 25 -21.90 27.60 15.78
C GLN A 25 -20.40 27.70 16.04
N ASN A 26 -20.03 28.02 17.28
CA ASN A 26 -18.66 27.92 17.75
C ASN A 26 -18.21 26.48 17.47
N LEU A 27 -17.60 26.25 16.31
CA LEU A 27 -16.90 25.01 16.00
C LEU A 27 -15.90 24.84 17.12
N ALA A 28 -16.17 23.88 18.00
CA ALA A 28 -15.29 23.56 19.10
C ALA A 28 -13.87 23.46 18.54
N LYS A 29 -12.92 24.20 19.14
CA LYS A 29 -11.51 24.12 18.77
C LYS A 29 -11.15 22.64 18.66
N PRO A 30 -10.62 22.16 17.52
CA PRO A 30 -10.39 20.74 17.31
C PRO A 30 -9.61 20.18 18.49
N SER A 31 -10.08 19.05 19.01
CA SER A 31 -9.51 18.42 20.20
C SER A 31 -8.02 18.14 19.96
N GLY A 32 -7.24 17.99 21.03
CA GLY A 32 -5.82 17.64 20.91
C GLY A 32 -5.61 16.42 20.00
N GLY A 33 -6.51 15.44 20.06
CA GLY A 33 -6.53 14.26 19.19
C GLY A 33 -6.95 14.52 17.74
N GLN A 34 -7.87 15.44 17.45
CA GLN A 34 -8.21 15.81 16.07
C GLN A 34 -7.05 16.56 15.39
N ARG A 35 -6.44 17.53 16.08
CA ARG A 35 -5.24 18.22 15.57
C ARG A 35 -4.09 17.25 15.35
N LEU A 36 -4.02 16.22 16.18
CA LEU A 36 -3.10 15.11 16.01
C LEU A 36 -3.41 14.37 14.72
N GLN A 37 -4.64 13.87 14.54
CA GLN A 37 -5.07 13.17 13.33
C GLN A 37 -4.81 13.96 12.03
N ASP A 38 -5.05 15.28 12.04
CA ASP A 38 -4.83 16.17 10.89
C ASP A 38 -3.34 16.30 10.55
N LYS A 39 -2.54 16.56 11.56
CA LYS A 39 -1.09 16.68 11.44
C LYS A 39 -0.44 15.41 10.91
N LEU A 40 -0.93 14.28 11.36
CA LEU A 40 -0.51 12.99 10.88
C LEU A 40 -0.91 12.68 9.44
N SER A 41 -1.94 13.35 8.94
CA SER A 41 -2.37 13.20 7.55
C SER A 41 -1.47 13.98 6.59
N ASN A 42 -0.69 14.95 7.10
CA ASN A 42 0.21 15.77 6.29
C ASN A 42 1.56 15.11 6.03
N ASP A 43 2.01 14.18 6.89
CA ASP A 43 3.34 13.56 6.77
C ASP A 43 3.35 12.33 5.84
N VAL A 44 2.18 11.82 5.43
CA VAL A 44 2.06 10.64 4.56
C VAL A 44 1.50 11.08 3.20
N PRO A 45 2.11 10.66 2.08
CA PRO A 45 1.64 11.02 0.75
C PRO A 45 0.21 10.55 0.53
N LYS A 46 -0.57 11.33 -0.22
CA LYS A 46 -1.94 11.00 -0.61
C LYS A 46 -2.02 10.90 -2.13
N CYS A 47 -2.74 9.90 -2.60
CA CYS A 47 -2.98 9.72 -4.03
C CYS A 47 -4.46 9.94 -4.34
N ALA A 48 -4.74 10.69 -5.41
CA ALA A 48 -6.10 10.87 -5.92
C ALA A 48 -6.67 9.57 -6.52
N ARG A 49 -5.79 8.68 -6.99
CA ARG A 49 -6.13 7.34 -7.49
C ARG A 49 -5.28 6.27 -6.80
N LYS A 50 -5.80 5.04 -6.77
CA LYS A 50 -5.04 3.87 -6.35
C LYS A 50 -4.00 3.52 -7.42
N LEU A 51 -2.77 3.21 -7.00
CA LEU A 51 -1.65 2.78 -7.85
C LEU A 51 -1.63 1.25 -8.07
N GLY A 52 -2.38 0.49 -7.28
CA GLY A 52 -2.51 -0.96 -7.41
C GLY A 52 -2.89 -1.65 -6.10
N THR A 53 -2.78 -2.98 -6.09
CA THR A 53 -2.97 -3.81 -4.90
C THR A 53 -1.62 -4.28 -4.36
N LEU A 54 -1.39 -4.11 -3.07
CA LEU A 54 -0.10 -4.34 -2.44
C LEU A 54 -0.20 -5.37 -1.31
N ALA A 55 0.73 -6.31 -1.27
CA ALA A 55 1.05 -7.09 -0.07
C ALA A 55 2.33 -6.53 0.57
N ILE A 56 2.44 -6.60 1.89
CA ILE A 56 3.64 -6.16 2.62
C ILE A 56 4.34 -7.38 3.20
N ARG A 57 5.66 -7.41 3.06
CA ARG A 57 6.54 -8.42 3.66
C ARG A 57 7.68 -7.71 4.40
N ASP A 58 8.06 -8.28 5.54
CA ASP A 58 9.31 -7.91 6.19
C ASP A 58 10.47 -8.47 5.37
N GLY A 59 11.62 -7.79 5.41
CA GLY A 59 12.87 -8.30 4.83
C GLY A 59 13.38 -9.54 5.52
N ASP A 60 14.39 -10.18 4.92
CA ASP A 60 14.86 -11.50 5.34
C ASP A 60 15.60 -11.49 6.69
N ASP A 61 16.22 -10.37 7.07
CA ASP A 61 16.95 -10.25 8.33
C ASP A 61 16.14 -9.51 9.41
N ALA A 62 15.70 -10.27 10.42
CA ALA A 62 14.94 -9.73 11.54
C ALA A 62 15.78 -9.13 12.68
N ARG A 63 17.10 -9.32 12.67
CA ARG A 63 18.00 -8.86 13.73
C ARG A 63 17.89 -7.34 14.00
N PRO A 64 17.84 -6.45 12.99
CA PRO A 64 17.87 -5.01 13.22
C PRO A 64 16.68 -4.47 14.03
N TRP A 65 15.45 -4.96 13.81
CA TRP A 65 14.31 -4.52 14.61
C TRP A 65 14.19 -5.26 15.94
N MET A 66 14.54 -6.56 16.00
CA MET A 66 14.50 -7.31 17.25
C MET A 66 15.48 -6.76 18.29
N GLN A 67 16.71 -6.41 17.89
CA GLN A 67 17.71 -5.84 18.80
C GLN A 67 17.29 -4.49 19.39
N ASN A 68 16.50 -3.72 18.64
CA ASN A 68 15.98 -2.43 19.05
C ASN A 68 14.59 -2.52 19.73
N ASN A 69 14.14 -3.73 20.10
CA ASN A 69 12.82 -3.99 20.68
C ASN A 69 11.65 -3.40 19.84
N LEU A 70 11.82 -3.41 18.53
CA LEU A 70 10.82 -2.96 17.57
C LEU A 70 10.02 -4.17 17.04
N ALA A 71 8.72 -3.97 16.82
CA ALA A 71 7.89 -4.93 16.12
C ALA A 71 8.29 -5.03 14.63
N PRO A 72 7.84 -6.05 13.88
CA PRO A 72 8.17 -6.16 12.45
C PRO A 72 7.73 -4.91 11.65
N PRO A 73 8.58 -4.36 10.76
CA PRO A 73 8.30 -3.17 9.96
C PRO A 73 6.97 -3.21 9.19
N ALA A 74 6.53 -4.40 8.78
CA ALA A 74 5.27 -4.59 8.09
C ALA A 74 4.06 -4.13 8.92
N LYS A 75 4.13 -4.09 10.26
CA LYS A 75 3.04 -3.51 11.07
C LYS A 75 2.93 -2.00 10.89
N LEU A 76 4.07 -1.30 10.94
CA LEU A 76 4.16 0.13 10.68
C LEU A 76 3.69 0.46 9.26
N LEU A 77 4.21 -0.25 8.26
CA LEU A 77 3.91 0.01 6.85
C LEU A 77 2.45 -0.25 6.50
N ARG A 78 1.77 -1.21 7.14
CA ARG A 78 0.33 -1.40 6.96
C ARG A 78 -0.44 -0.12 7.29
N VAL A 79 -0.10 0.54 8.41
CA VAL A 79 -0.72 1.80 8.81
C VAL A 79 -0.39 2.92 7.82
N LEU A 80 0.87 3.04 7.40
CA LEU A 80 1.30 4.04 6.42
C LEU A 80 0.57 3.88 5.07
N VAL A 81 0.49 2.66 4.55
CA VAL A 81 -0.19 2.35 3.28
C VAL A 81 -1.70 2.60 3.39
N GLN A 82 -2.35 2.13 4.46
CA GLN A 82 -3.77 2.38 4.69
C GLN A 82 -4.08 3.88 4.77
N ARG A 83 -3.22 4.62 5.46
CA ARG A 83 -3.35 6.07 5.62
C ARG A 83 -3.11 6.82 4.31
N SER A 84 -2.10 6.44 3.54
CA SER A 84 -1.78 7.10 2.27
C SER A 84 -2.94 7.04 1.28
N GLY A 85 -3.72 5.96 1.33
CA GLY A 85 -4.74 5.68 0.35
C GLY A 85 -4.16 5.43 -1.05
N CYS A 86 -2.85 5.28 -1.23
CA CYS A 86 -2.23 5.08 -2.54
C CYS A 86 -2.33 3.64 -3.06
N PHE A 87 -2.41 2.64 -2.18
CA PHE A 87 -2.60 1.24 -2.57
C PHE A 87 -3.84 0.64 -1.91
N ASN A 88 -4.32 -0.47 -2.47
CA ASN A 88 -5.22 -1.39 -1.79
C ASN A 88 -4.37 -2.45 -1.08
N LEU A 89 -4.48 -2.55 0.24
CA LEU A 89 -3.69 -3.52 0.99
C LEU A 89 -4.38 -4.88 0.98
N VAL A 90 -3.65 -5.94 0.63
CA VAL A 90 -4.07 -7.33 0.86
C VAL A 90 -3.24 -7.95 1.97
N ASP A 91 -3.90 -8.64 2.88
CA ASP A 91 -3.21 -9.37 3.94
C ASP A 91 -2.78 -10.75 3.44
N ARG A 92 -1.52 -11.09 3.72
CA ARG A 92 -0.89 -12.39 3.44
C ARG A 92 -0.35 -13.07 4.70
N GLY A 93 -0.56 -12.46 5.87
CA GLY A 93 -0.27 -13.03 7.17
C GLY A 93 -1.55 -13.40 7.90
N SER A 94 -1.81 -12.77 9.05
CA SER A 94 -2.94 -13.09 9.93
C SER A 94 -4.29 -13.07 9.24
N GLY A 95 -4.57 -12.09 8.38
CA GLY A 95 -5.85 -12.01 7.68
C GLY A 95 -6.06 -13.13 6.65
N LEU A 96 -4.98 -13.58 5.99
CA LEU A 96 -5.08 -14.74 5.09
C LEU A 96 -5.28 -16.04 5.90
N ASN A 97 -4.57 -16.20 7.02
CA ASN A 97 -4.72 -17.35 7.90
C ASN A 97 -6.14 -17.45 8.47
N ALA A 98 -6.71 -16.32 8.92
CA ALA A 98 -8.10 -16.25 9.37
C ALA A 98 -9.07 -16.58 8.22
N ALA A 99 -8.84 -16.03 7.03
CA ALA A 99 -9.68 -16.34 5.86
C ALA A 99 -9.55 -17.80 5.41
N GLN A 100 -8.43 -18.47 5.65
CA GLN A 100 -8.28 -19.90 5.41
C GLN A 100 -9.07 -20.71 6.45
N GLN A 101 -9.00 -20.33 7.72
CA GLN A 101 -9.79 -20.95 8.78
C GLN A 101 -11.30 -20.87 8.50
N GLU A 102 -11.80 -19.73 8.02
CA GLU A 102 -13.22 -19.58 7.63
C GLU A 102 -13.60 -20.47 6.43
N ARG A 103 -12.67 -20.72 5.50
CA ARG A 103 -12.88 -21.68 4.40
C ARG A 103 -12.96 -23.10 4.90
N ASP A 104 -12.08 -23.46 5.83
CA ASP A 104 -12.06 -24.79 6.43
C ASP A 104 -13.35 -25.03 7.22
N ILE A 105 -13.81 -24.03 8.00
CA ILE A 105 -15.13 -24.02 8.65
C ILE A 105 -16.26 -24.18 7.63
N GLY A 106 -16.18 -23.47 6.50
CA GLY A 106 -17.19 -23.56 5.46
C GLY A 106 -17.26 -24.92 4.75
N ASN A 107 -16.15 -25.65 4.71
CA ASN A 107 -16.09 -27.00 4.16
C ASN A 107 -16.65 -28.06 5.13
N ASP A 108 -16.45 -27.87 6.45
CA ASP A 108 -16.81 -28.86 7.48
C ASP A 108 -18.17 -28.59 8.13
N LEU A 109 -18.39 -27.36 8.62
CA LEU A 109 -19.55 -26.98 9.44
C LEU A 109 -20.64 -26.25 8.64
N GLY A 110 -20.31 -25.79 7.43
CA GLY A 110 -21.19 -25.00 6.57
C GLY A 110 -21.35 -23.54 7.04
N LEU A 111 -21.73 -22.66 6.11
CA LEU A 111 -21.87 -21.21 6.36
C LEU A 111 -23.32 -20.76 6.20
N GLN A 112 -23.67 -19.68 6.91
CA GLN A 112 -24.96 -19.03 6.75
C GLN A 112 -25.18 -18.57 5.31
N ARG A 113 -26.45 -18.48 4.91
CA ARG A 113 -26.84 -18.00 3.57
C ARG A 113 -26.22 -16.62 3.30
N ARG A 114 -25.49 -16.49 2.18
CA ARG A 114 -24.72 -15.31 1.72
C ARG A 114 -23.33 -15.11 2.35
N SER A 115 -22.84 -16.03 3.18
CA SER A 115 -21.48 -15.98 3.74
C SER A 115 -20.46 -16.83 2.95
N ASN A 116 -20.59 -16.92 1.63
CA ASN A 116 -19.75 -17.79 0.81
C ASN A 116 -18.28 -17.34 0.83
N VAL A 117 -17.35 -18.23 1.17
CA VAL A 117 -15.88 -17.99 1.12
C VAL A 117 -15.16 -18.90 0.11
N GLY A 118 -15.88 -19.43 -0.88
CA GLY A 118 -15.36 -20.34 -1.90
C GLY A 118 -14.28 -19.78 -2.82
N GLN A 119 -13.85 -20.63 -3.76
CA GLN A 119 -12.79 -20.37 -4.72
C GLN A 119 -13.08 -19.11 -5.57
N GLY A 120 -12.02 -18.37 -5.93
CA GLY A 120 -12.11 -17.16 -6.78
C GLY A 120 -12.37 -15.85 -6.03
N GLN A 121 -12.52 -15.86 -4.71
CA GLN A 121 -12.81 -14.66 -3.91
C GLN A 121 -11.57 -13.99 -3.28
N ILE A 122 -10.38 -14.60 -3.41
CA ILE A 122 -9.14 -14.01 -2.91
C ILE A 122 -8.62 -12.97 -3.88
N LYS A 123 -8.46 -11.74 -3.42
CA LYS A 123 -7.81 -10.68 -4.20
C LYS A 123 -6.30 -10.93 -4.31
N ALA A 124 -5.78 -10.98 -5.53
CA ALA A 124 -4.34 -11.05 -5.80
C ALA A 124 -3.65 -9.74 -5.42
N ALA A 125 -2.36 -9.82 -5.04
CA ALA A 125 -1.51 -8.64 -4.93
C ALA A 125 -0.92 -8.38 -6.31
N ASP A 126 -0.89 -7.12 -6.73
CA ASP A 126 -0.20 -6.69 -7.95
C ASP A 126 1.29 -6.51 -7.65
N TYR A 127 1.59 -6.01 -6.44
CA TYR A 127 2.96 -5.77 -5.97
C TYR A 127 3.19 -6.36 -4.57
N VAL A 128 4.45 -6.61 -4.25
CA VAL A 128 4.94 -6.89 -2.89
C VAL A 128 5.90 -5.77 -2.48
N LEU A 129 5.58 -5.09 -1.38
CA LEU A 129 6.48 -4.15 -0.72
C LEU A 129 7.28 -4.93 0.32
N ILE A 130 8.59 -5.00 0.14
CA ILE A 130 9.53 -5.60 1.09
C ILE A 130 10.21 -4.46 1.85
N ALA A 131 10.30 -4.64 3.17
CA ALA A 131 10.79 -3.62 4.08
C ALA A 131 11.98 -4.09 4.88
N GLU A 132 13.10 -3.39 4.70
CA GLU A 132 14.37 -3.72 5.33
C GLU A 132 14.89 -2.53 6.15
N ILE A 133 15.50 -2.85 7.28
CA ILE A 133 16.25 -1.88 8.08
C ILE A 133 17.72 -2.19 7.83
N SER A 134 18.39 -1.38 7.03
CA SER A 134 19.79 -1.60 6.65
C SER A 134 20.73 -1.31 7.81
N ASN A 135 20.48 -0.22 8.55
CA ASN A 135 21.22 0.14 9.77
C ASN A 135 20.30 0.91 10.72
N ALA A 136 20.36 0.61 12.01
CA ALA A 136 19.68 1.35 13.07
C ALA A 136 20.61 1.36 14.29
N ASP A 137 21.40 2.44 14.42
CA ASP A 137 22.50 2.51 15.37
C ASP A 137 22.24 3.56 16.46
N GLU A 138 22.41 3.15 17.71
CA GLU A 138 22.28 4.05 18.87
C GLU A 138 23.58 4.78 19.24
N ASN A 139 24.70 4.47 18.57
CA ASN A 139 26.05 4.91 18.94
C ASN A 139 26.92 5.33 17.74
N VAL A 140 26.45 6.24 16.88
CA VAL A 140 27.35 6.89 15.91
C VAL A 140 28.19 7.95 16.63
N SER A 141 29.20 7.52 17.39
CA SER A 141 30.24 8.41 17.90
C SER A 141 31.12 8.84 16.72
N GLY A 142 31.12 10.13 16.41
CA GLY A 142 32.04 10.70 15.45
C GLY A 142 33.48 10.49 15.91
N SER A 143 34.10 9.40 15.46
CA SER A 143 35.55 9.26 15.47
C SER A 143 36.07 10.08 14.29
N GLY A 144 36.56 11.27 14.57
CA GLY A 144 37.18 12.14 13.57
C GLY A 144 36.97 13.63 13.84
N VAL A 145 37.92 14.23 14.55
CA VAL A 145 38.24 15.67 14.45
C VAL A 145 37.17 16.64 14.97
N ALA A 146 36.86 16.57 16.27
CA ALA A 146 36.30 17.73 16.99
C ALA A 146 36.81 17.86 18.44
N GLY A 147 37.81 17.07 18.82
CA GLY A 147 38.52 17.18 20.08
C GLY A 147 40.01 17.29 19.81
N GLY A 148 40.54 18.50 19.69
CA GLY A 148 41.99 18.67 19.54
C GLY A 148 42.51 19.88 18.76
N VAL A 149 41.73 20.95 18.53
CA VAL A 149 42.30 22.24 18.07
C VAL A 149 41.59 23.39 18.79
N GLY A 150 41.62 23.36 20.12
CA GLY A 150 41.19 24.49 20.97
C GLY A 150 42.18 24.80 22.10
N GLY A 151 43.24 23.99 22.26
CA GLY A 151 44.22 24.13 23.33
C GLY A 151 45.42 25.03 23.01
N LEU A 152 45.45 25.68 21.85
CA LEU A 152 46.61 26.47 21.40
C LEU A 152 46.30 27.93 21.06
N ILE A 153 45.22 28.50 21.61
CA ILE A 153 45.02 29.95 21.64
C ILE A 153 44.72 30.34 23.09
N GLY A 154 45.72 30.95 23.72
CA GLY A 154 45.70 31.35 25.12
C GLY A 154 44.63 32.39 25.44
N GLY A 155 43.90 32.14 26.52
CA GLY A 155 42.98 33.09 27.14
C GLY A 155 42.25 32.43 28.30
N ARG A 156 42.27 33.05 29.49
CA ARG A 156 41.76 32.52 30.77
C ARG A 156 40.22 32.40 30.83
N VAL A 157 39.55 32.24 29.69
CA VAL A 157 38.08 32.25 29.52
C VAL A 157 37.64 31.14 28.52
N GLY A 158 38.31 29.98 28.53
CA GLY A 158 38.06 28.88 27.59
C GLY A 158 37.41 27.63 28.20
N GLY A 159 36.77 27.74 29.37
CA GLY A 159 36.36 26.60 30.20
C GLY A 159 34.87 26.22 30.19
N LEU A 160 34.10 26.64 29.19
CA LEU A 160 32.65 26.37 29.16
C LEU A 160 32.11 26.06 27.75
N LEU A 161 32.78 25.18 27.03
CA LEU A 161 32.16 24.45 25.92
C LEU A 161 32.18 22.97 26.28
N GLY A 162 31.32 22.65 27.24
CA GLY A 162 31.03 21.28 27.62
C GLY A 162 30.60 20.48 26.39
N GLY A 163 31.26 19.34 26.19
CA GLY A 163 30.95 18.42 25.12
C GLY A 163 29.47 18.09 25.11
N VAL A 164 28.76 18.58 24.09
CA VAL A 164 27.43 18.08 23.78
C VAL A 164 27.66 16.67 23.25
N LYS A 165 27.52 15.68 24.13
CA LYS A 165 27.50 14.26 23.77
C LYS A 165 26.17 13.98 23.07
N SER A 166 25.99 14.58 21.90
CA SER A 166 24.84 14.34 21.03
C SER A 166 24.95 12.90 20.55
N ARG A 167 24.21 11.99 21.19
CA ARG A 167 23.99 10.65 20.66
C ARG A 167 23.33 10.82 19.29
N LYS A 168 24.12 10.69 18.22
CA LYS A 168 23.63 10.67 16.85
C LYS A 168 22.95 9.31 16.68
N LEU A 169 21.64 9.31 16.82
CA LEU A 169 20.81 8.17 16.44
C LEU A 169 20.49 8.35 14.96
N GLU A 170 20.79 7.35 14.15
CA GLU A 170 20.57 7.35 12.71
C GLU A 170 19.90 6.03 12.31
N ALA A 171 18.95 6.10 11.39
CA ALA A 171 18.33 4.93 10.79
C ALA A 171 18.33 5.04 9.27
N ASN A 172 18.75 3.94 8.64
CA ASN A 172 18.68 3.71 7.21
C ASN A 172 17.70 2.57 6.95
N THR A 173 16.68 2.83 6.14
CA THR A 173 15.67 1.84 5.76
C THR A 173 15.55 1.76 4.26
N VAL A 174 15.36 0.56 3.75
CA VAL A 174 15.18 0.28 2.33
C VAL A 174 13.78 -0.28 2.12
N LEU A 175 13.09 0.25 1.12
CA LEU A 175 11.83 -0.29 0.64
C LEU A 175 12.00 -0.73 -0.80
N SER A 176 11.72 -2.00 -1.10
CA SER A 176 11.67 -2.50 -2.48
C SER A 176 10.24 -2.88 -2.87
N LEU A 177 9.88 -2.54 -4.09
CA LEU A 177 8.58 -2.88 -4.68
C LEU A 177 8.79 -3.86 -5.82
N THR A 178 8.20 -5.05 -5.68
CA THR A 178 8.33 -6.13 -6.67
C THR A 178 6.98 -6.42 -7.32
N ASN A 179 6.95 -6.49 -8.65
CA ASN A 179 5.78 -6.88 -9.43
C ASN A 179 5.56 -8.40 -9.32
N VAL A 180 4.38 -8.81 -8.83
CA VAL A 180 4.09 -10.24 -8.56
C VAL A 180 4.03 -11.06 -9.84
N ARG A 181 3.62 -10.46 -10.97
CA ARG A 181 3.44 -11.19 -12.22
C ARG A 181 4.74 -11.40 -12.98
N THR A 182 5.67 -10.43 -12.92
CA THR A 182 6.96 -10.52 -13.62
C THR A 182 8.13 -10.85 -12.70
N THR A 183 7.92 -10.88 -11.38
CA THR A 183 8.98 -11.01 -10.35
C THR A 183 10.07 -9.95 -10.43
N GLU A 184 9.80 -8.85 -11.11
CA GLU A 184 10.74 -7.74 -11.30
C GLU A 184 10.63 -6.73 -10.15
N THR A 185 11.77 -6.31 -9.60
CA THR A 185 11.83 -5.18 -8.66
C THR A 185 11.78 -3.87 -9.44
N ILE A 186 10.65 -3.16 -9.33
CA ILE A 186 10.35 -1.99 -10.16
C ILE A 186 10.72 -0.66 -9.48
N ALA A 187 10.93 -0.67 -8.16
CA ALA A 187 11.39 0.49 -7.41
C ALA A 187 12.15 0.03 -6.15
N VAL A 188 13.24 0.71 -5.84
CA VAL A 188 13.96 0.58 -4.58
C VAL A 188 14.23 1.98 -4.06
N GLU A 189 13.75 2.27 -2.86
CA GLU A 189 13.84 3.60 -2.27
C GLU A 189 14.42 3.53 -0.87
N GLU A 190 15.39 4.39 -0.63
CA GLU A 190 16.07 4.51 0.66
C GLU A 190 15.53 5.69 1.46
N GLY A 191 15.38 5.46 2.75
CA GLY A 191 15.00 6.44 3.74
C GLY A 191 16.13 6.63 4.75
N TYR A 192 16.44 7.89 5.04
CA TYR A 192 17.42 8.27 6.02
C TYR A 192 16.83 9.25 7.02
N ALA A 193 16.99 8.96 8.31
CA ALA A 193 16.60 9.87 9.38
C ALA A 193 17.63 9.88 10.51
N ALA A 194 17.80 11.04 11.14
CA ALA A 194 18.74 11.25 12.23
C ALA A 194 18.10 12.07 13.37
N LYS A 195 18.57 11.88 14.62
CA LYS A 195 18.06 12.58 15.80
C LYS A 195 18.07 14.11 15.68
N ASN A 196 19.06 14.68 14.99
CA ASN A 196 19.16 16.12 14.78
C ASN A 196 18.06 16.67 13.84
N ASN A 197 17.46 15.81 13.00
CA ASN A 197 16.34 16.17 12.14
C ASN A 197 15.00 16.16 12.90
N LEU A 198 14.97 15.56 14.10
CA LEU A 198 13.78 15.48 14.93
C LEU A 198 13.37 16.85 15.51
N SER A 199 14.29 17.84 15.53
CA SER A 199 13.99 19.20 16.02
C SER A 199 13.31 20.11 14.98
N PHE A 200 13.21 19.70 13.71
CA PHE A 200 12.61 20.53 12.64
C PHE A 200 11.11 20.26 12.41
N GLY A 201 10.51 19.30 13.12
CA GLY A 201 9.11 18.87 12.93
C GLY A 201 8.31 18.85 14.22
N ALA A 202 8.36 19.92 15.02
CA ALA A 202 7.63 20.02 16.28
C ALA A 202 6.11 20.07 16.05
N GLY A 203 5.50 18.89 16.00
CA GLY A 203 4.07 18.70 16.25
C GLY A 203 3.35 17.75 15.29
N GLY A 204 3.93 17.43 14.14
CA GLY A 204 3.33 16.62 13.07
C GLY A 204 3.50 15.11 13.27
N PHE A 205 4.77 14.74 13.22
CA PHE A 205 5.26 13.39 13.06
C PHE A 205 5.07 12.48 14.29
N PHE A 206 5.10 13.05 15.49
CA PHE A 206 5.09 12.28 16.75
C PHE A 206 3.84 11.43 16.99
N ALA A 207 2.78 11.61 16.21
CA ALA A 207 1.58 10.82 16.42
C ALA A 207 1.31 9.74 15.37
N ILE A 208 2.19 9.57 14.37
CA ILE A 208 2.11 8.39 13.48
C ILE A 208 2.68 7.25 14.30
N ALA A 209 3.79 7.57 14.98
CA ALA A 209 4.41 6.79 16.02
C ALA A 209 3.35 6.26 17.03
N GLY A 210 2.51 7.14 17.59
CA GLY A 210 1.50 6.81 18.63
C GLY A 210 0.35 5.87 18.23
N ALA A 211 0.21 5.51 16.96
CA ALA A 211 -0.88 4.66 16.46
C ALA A 211 -0.44 3.24 16.07
N VAL A 212 0.87 2.98 16.04
CA VAL A 212 1.44 1.75 15.49
C VAL A 212 1.80 0.75 16.60
N GLY A 213 2.15 1.25 17.79
CA GLY A 213 2.62 0.42 18.91
C GLY A 213 3.91 -0.34 18.57
N GLY A 214 4.36 -1.22 19.48
CA GLY A 214 5.50 -2.11 19.21
C GLY A 214 6.86 -1.41 19.14
N GLY A 215 7.05 -0.31 19.89
CA GLY A 215 8.34 0.36 20.06
C GLY A 215 8.58 1.55 19.13
N TYR A 216 7.78 1.70 18.07
CA TYR A 216 7.88 2.77 17.06
C TYR A 216 7.44 4.15 17.58
N ASP A 217 6.52 4.18 18.54
CA ASP A 217 6.08 5.35 19.31
C ASP A 217 6.99 5.71 20.48
N ASN A 218 7.49 4.67 21.15
CA ASN A 218 7.93 4.80 22.53
C ASN A 218 9.44 5.01 22.65
N THR A 219 10.21 4.68 21.61
CA THR A 219 11.68 4.76 21.63
C THR A 219 12.19 5.84 20.67
N ASP A 220 13.32 6.47 20.99
CA ASP A 220 13.96 7.43 20.08
C ASP A 220 14.35 6.76 18.75
N ILE A 221 14.86 5.52 18.82
CA ILE A 221 15.21 4.74 17.62
C ILE A 221 13.97 4.40 16.79
N GLY A 222 12.87 3.98 17.41
CA GLY A 222 11.62 3.65 16.73
C GLY A 222 11.01 4.86 16.00
N LYS A 223 11.12 6.06 16.58
CA LYS A 223 10.70 7.30 15.91
C LYS A 223 11.56 7.62 14.68
N ILE A 224 12.87 7.41 14.76
CA ILE A 224 13.80 7.68 13.66
C ILE A 224 13.61 6.64 12.54
N VAL A 225 13.45 5.36 12.88
CA VAL A 225 13.09 4.30 11.91
C VAL A 225 11.73 4.60 11.26
N THR A 226 10.77 5.12 12.02
CA THR A 226 9.48 5.53 11.45
C THR A 226 9.65 6.68 10.45
N LEU A 227 10.49 7.68 10.74
CA LEU A 227 10.79 8.77 9.81
C LEU A 227 11.40 8.27 8.52
N SER A 228 12.40 7.39 8.63
CA SER A 228 13.10 6.86 7.46
C SER A 228 12.13 6.08 6.58
N PHE A 229 11.26 5.24 7.14
CA PHE A 229 10.24 4.53 6.37
C PHE A 229 9.22 5.47 5.71
N ILE A 230 8.77 6.54 6.37
CA ILE A 230 7.89 7.53 5.73
C ILE A 230 8.59 8.19 4.56
N GLN A 231 9.86 8.56 4.70
CA GLN A 231 10.63 9.18 3.63
C GLN A 231 10.78 8.22 2.44
N ALA A 232 11.21 6.98 2.68
CA ALA A 232 11.34 5.95 1.65
C ALA A 232 9.99 5.71 0.94
N TYR A 233 8.91 5.59 1.71
CA TYR A 233 7.57 5.36 1.18
C TYR A 233 7.07 6.55 0.35
N SER A 234 7.37 7.77 0.79
CA SER A 234 7.00 9.00 0.07
C SER A 234 7.71 9.10 -1.27
N LYS A 235 9.04 8.87 -1.31
CA LYS A 235 9.80 8.82 -2.56
C LYS A 235 9.23 7.78 -3.51
N MET A 236 8.94 6.59 -3.00
CA MET A 236 8.37 5.49 -3.78
C MET A 236 7.02 5.86 -4.39
N VAL A 237 6.10 6.37 -3.58
CA VAL A 237 4.78 6.78 -4.06
C VAL A 237 4.89 7.93 -5.08
N SER A 238 5.79 8.88 -4.85
CA SER A 238 6.01 9.97 -5.82
C SER A 238 6.57 9.47 -7.15
N GLY A 239 7.56 8.57 -7.13
CA GLY A 239 8.10 7.95 -8.34
C GLY A 239 7.05 7.14 -9.10
N LEU A 240 6.26 6.34 -8.37
CA LEU A 240 5.18 5.54 -8.95
C LEU A 240 3.94 6.36 -9.32
N GLY A 241 3.80 7.58 -8.80
CA GLY A 241 2.73 8.50 -9.18
C GLY A 241 2.86 8.97 -10.63
N LEU A 242 4.07 8.90 -11.18
CA LEU A 242 4.38 9.29 -12.56
C LEU A 242 4.08 8.18 -13.59
N ILE A 243 3.95 6.91 -13.15
CA ILE A 243 3.62 5.78 -14.05
C ILE A 243 2.11 5.61 -14.21
N GLN A 244 1.66 5.44 -15.45
CA GLN A 244 0.28 5.17 -15.80
C GLN A 244 0.01 3.66 -15.79
N PRO A 245 -1.23 3.22 -15.45
CA PRO A 245 -1.59 1.81 -15.57
C PRO A 245 -1.38 1.31 -17.01
N GLY A 246 -0.58 0.27 -17.18
CA GLY A 246 -0.25 -0.31 -18.49
C GLY A 246 1.09 0.15 -19.06
N ASP A 247 1.80 1.07 -18.40
CA ASP A 247 3.18 1.40 -18.75
C ASP A 247 4.12 0.22 -18.46
N ALA A 248 5.25 0.15 -19.17
CA ALA A 248 6.26 -0.88 -18.95
C ALA A 248 6.69 -0.93 -17.46
N GLY A 249 6.67 -2.12 -16.87
CA GLY A 249 6.97 -2.34 -15.46
C GLY A 249 5.74 -2.31 -14.52
N THR A 250 4.57 -1.83 -14.95
CA THR A 250 3.37 -1.95 -14.09
C THR A 250 2.82 -3.38 -14.08
N ALA A 251 2.08 -3.73 -13.03
CA ALA A 251 1.43 -5.02 -12.93
C ALA A 251 0.40 -5.25 -14.05
N GLU A 252 -0.20 -4.19 -14.59
CA GLU A 252 -1.12 -4.23 -15.72
C GLU A 252 -0.42 -4.49 -17.06
N ALA A 253 0.85 -4.12 -17.18
CA ALA A 253 1.67 -4.43 -18.36
C ALA A 253 2.23 -5.87 -18.37
N ALA A 254 2.01 -6.63 -17.29
CA ALA A 254 2.47 -8.01 -17.22
C ALA A 254 1.76 -8.91 -18.26
N PRO A 255 2.45 -9.92 -18.81
CA PRO A 255 1.90 -10.76 -19.85
C PRO A 255 0.57 -11.40 -19.43
N ALA A 256 -0.38 -11.42 -20.37
CA ALA A 256 -1.67 -12.01 -20.15
C ALA A 256 -1.56 -13.53 -19.88
N LYS A 257 -2.49 -14.06 -19.08
CA LYS A 257 -2.53 -15.50 -18.76
C LYS A 257 -2.53 -16.33 -20.05
N THR A 258 -1.68 -17.34 -20.08
CA THR A 258 -1.64 -18.30 -21.19
C THR A 258 -2.87 -19.20 -21.16
N PHE A 259 -3.15 -19.80 -22.31
CA PHE A 259 -4.25 -20.74 -22.49
C PHE A 259 -3.70 -22.08 -22.98
N THR A 260 -4.31 -23.17 -22.52
CA THR A 260 -3.98 -24.53 -22.95
C THR A 260 -5.09 -25.06 -23.86
N ALA A 261 -4.70 -25.58 -25.01
CA ALA A 261 -5.60 -26.24 -25.95
C ALA A 261 -6.19 -27.51 -25.33
N GLN A 262 -7.52 -27.58 -25.20
CA GLN A 262 -8.25 -28.74 -24.63
C GLN A 262 -8.44 -29.88 -25.64
N GLY A 263 -8.08 -29.67 -26.89
CA GLY A 263 -8.19 -30.61 -27.99
C GLY A 263 -7.39 -30.10 -29.18
N PRO A 264 -7.45 -30.75 -30.36
CA PRO A 264 -6.81 -30.20 -31.55
C PRO A 264 -7.42 -28.85 -31.93
N VAL A 265 -6.56 -27.82 -32.03
CA VAL A 265 -6.94 -26.44 -32.39
C VAL A 265 -6.21 -26.02 -33.66
N GLN A 266 -6.91 -25.38 -34.58
CA GLN A 266 -6.31 -24.87 -35.81
C GLN A 266 -5.94 -23.40 -35.61
N LEU A 267 -4.64 -23.11 -35.73
CA LEU A 267 -4.09 -21.76 -35.79
C LEU A 267 -4.26 -21.23 -37.22
N ARG A 268 -4.96 -20.11 -37.37
CA ARG A 268 -5.35 -19.57 -38.68
C ARG A 268 -4.78 -18.18 -38.93
N ALA A 269 -4.60 -17.81 -40.19
CA ALA A 269 -4.05 -16.50 -40.54
C ALA A 269 -4.99 -15.31 -40.24
N THR A 270 -6.31 -15.54 -40.24
CA THR A 270 -7.33 -14.51 -39.98
C THR A 270 -8.47 -15.08 -39.12
N PRO A 271 -9.30 -14.24 -38.47
CA PRO A 271 -10.39 -14.68 -37.58
C PRO A 271 -11.61 -15.20 -38.35
N ALA A 272 -11.42 -16.20 -39.20
CA ALA A 272 -12.49 -16.82 -39.98
C ALA A 272 -12.32 -18.34 -40.09
N GLY A 273 -13.43 -19.07 -40.03
CA GLY A 273 -13.44 -20.54 -40.12
C GLY A 273 -12.98 -21.10 -41.48
N THR A 274 -12.95 -20.25 -42.51
CA THR A 274 -12.47 -20.58 -43.86
C THR A 274 -11.03 -20.12 -44.11
N ALA A 275 -10.41 -19.40 -43.16
CA ALA A 275 -9.07 -18.85 -43.32
C ALA A 275 -8.00 -19.93 -43.46
N LYS A 276 -6.89 -19.62 -44.12
CA LYS A 276 -5.73 -20.52 -44.22
C LYS A 276 -5.30 -20.98 -42.82
N VAL A 277 -5.22 -22.29 -42.64
CA VAL A 277 -4.64 -22.90 -41.45
C VAL A 277 -3.12 -22.78 -41.55
N ILE A 278 -2.52 -22.05 -40.62
CA ILE A 278 -1.07 -21.96 -40.47
C ILE A 278 -0.56 -23.29 -39.91
N ARG A 279 -1.22 -23.78 -38.85
CA ARG A 279 -0.82 -25.00 -38.13
C ARG A 279 -1.99 -25.62 -37.38
N THR A 280 -1.93 -26.93 -37.16
CA THR A 280 -2.80 -27.60 -36.19
C THR A 280 -2.00 -27.88 -34.93
N LEU A 281 -2.48 -27.34 -33.81
CA LEU A 281 -1.89 -27.46 -32.48
C LEU A 281 -2.49 -28.68 -31.76
N PRO A 282 -1.68 -29.52 -31.12
CA PRO A 282 -2.16 -30.67 -30.37
C PRO A 282 -2.87 -30.23 -29.07
N PRO A 283 -3.69 -31.11 -28.47
CA PRO A 283 -4.15 -30.93 -27.09
C PRO A 283 -2.95 -30.75 -26.16
N GLY A 284 -3.06 -29.84 -25.19
CA GLY A 284 -1.98 -29.49 -24.27
C GLY A 284 -1.07 -28.35 -24.72
N ALA A 285 -1.13 -27.94 -25.99
CA ALA A 285 -0.33 -26.81 -26.49
C ALA A 285 -0.65 -25.52 -25.71
N ILE A 286 0.40 -24.80 -25.31
CA ILE A 286 0.31 -23.50 -24.62
C ILE A 286 0.23 -22.39 -25.66
N LEU A 287 -0.67 -21.44 -25.42
CA LEU A 287 -0.96 -20.32 -26.30
C LEU A 287 -0.90 -19.01 -25.52
N TYR A 288 -0.18 -18.05 -26.08
CA TYR A 288 0.08 -16.74 -25.50
C TYR A 288 -0.83 -15.71 -26.18
N PRO A 289 -1.87 -15.20 -25.51
CA PRO A 289 -2.77 -14.24 -26.14
C PRO A 289 -2.06 -12.91 -26.43
N THR A 290 -2.24 -12.38 -27.65
CA THR A 290 -1.67 -11.08 -28.05
C THR A 290 -2.52 -9.89 -27.62
N GLY A 291 -3.76 -10.15 -27.19
CA GLY A 291 -4.76 -9.15 -26.81
C GLY A 291 -5.81 -8.88 -27.90
N ASN A 292 -5.53 -9.21 -29.16
CA ASN A 292 -6.48 -9.03 -30.25
C ASN A 292 -7.60 -10.08 -30.23
N LYS A 293 -8.85 -9.61 -30.31
CA LYS A 293 -10.04 -10.46 -30.27
C LYS A 293 -11.06 -10.02 -31.32
N ASN A 294 -11.64 -10.99 -32.01
CA ASN A 294 -12.74 -10.81 -32.96
C ASN A 294 -13.81 -11.86 -32.66
N GLY A 295 -14.76 -11.50 -31.78
CA GLY A 295 -15.77 -12.42 -31.28
C GLY A 295 -15.15 -13.64 -30.59
N LEU A 296 -15.40 -14.83 -31.14
CA LEU A 296 -14.87 -16.11 -30.65
C LEU A 296 -13.43 -16.38 -31.10
N TRP A 297 -12.89 -15.57 -32.02
CA TRP A 297 -11.54 -15.71 -32.53
C TRP A 297 -10.58 -14.86 -31.73
N TRP A 298 -9.59 -15.49 -31.11
CA TRP A 298 -8.57 -14.81 -30.35
C TRP A 298 -7.24 -15.00 -31.06
N GLU A 299 -6.48 -13.91 -31.19
CA GLU A 299 -5.13 -13.97 -31.70
C GLU A 299 -4.17 -14.40 -30.58
N VAL A 300 -3.34 -15.39 -30.89
CA VAL A 300 -2.41 -16.02 -29.97
C VAL A 300 -1.09 -16.28 -30.69
N ALA A 301 0.01 -16.29 -29.94
CA ALA A 301 1.25 -16.92 -30.34
C ALA A 301 1.32 -18.35 -29.79
N ASP A 302 1.86 -19.29 -30.57
CA ASP A 302 2.25 -20.61 -30.07
C ASP A 302 3.66 -20.58 -29.43
N GLU A 303 4.08 -21.69 -28.83
CA GLU A 303 5.42 -21.84 -28.20
C GLU A 303 6.60 -21.68 -29.18
N ASN A 304 6.34 -21.59 -30.49
CA ASN A 304 7.35 -21.36 -31.52
C ASN A 304 7.19 -19.98 -32.18
N ASP A 305 6.58 -19.03 -31.46
CA ASP A 305 6.34 -17.65 -31.88
C ASP A 305 5.48 -17.49 -33.14
N ASN A 306 4.70 -18.52 -33.53
CA ASN A 306 3.77 -18.39 -34.65
C ASN A 306 2.51 -17.67 -34.16
N VAL A 307 2.25 -16.49 -34.70
CA VAL A 307 1.04 -15.72 -34.41
C VAL A 307 -0.09 -16.11 -35.35
N GLY A 308 -1.27 -16.34 -34.78
CA GLY A 308 -2.48 -16.58 -35.56
C GLY A 308 -3.74 -16.60 -34.69
N TRP A 309 -4.86 -16.87 -35.34
CA TRP A 309 -6.19 -16.82 -34.76
C TRP A 309 -6.71 -18.23 -34.45
N VAL A 310 -7.21 -18.40 -33.24
CA VAL A 310 -7.80 -19.66 -32.76
C VAL A 310 -9.22 -19.41 -32.21
N LEU A 311 -10.05 -20.45 -32.27
CA LEU A 311 -11.36 -20.43 -31.61
C LEU A 311 -11.19 -20.62 -30.10
N ASN A 312 -11.73 -19.69 -29.32
CA ASN A 312 -11.62 -19.71 -27.85
C ASN A 312 -12.39 -20.87 -27.20
N THR A 313 -13.32 -21.50 -27.92
CA THR A 313 -14.20 -22.57 -27.40
C THR A 313 -13.44 -23.85 -27.03
N LYS A 314 -12.18 -23.99 -27.46
CA LYS A 314 -11.31 -25.11 -27.13
C LYS A 314 -10.13 -24.71 -26.25
N LEU A 315 -10.18 -23.54 -25.62
CA LEU A 315 -9.12 -23.03 -24.77
C LEU A 315 -9.58 -23.02 -23.31
N ALA A 316 -8.73 -23.50 -22.42
CA ALA A 316 -8.86 -23.24 -20.99
C ALA A 316 -7.67 -22.42 -20.51
N PRO A 317 -7.80 -21.61 -19.45
CA PRO A 317 -6.65 -20.98 -18.81
C PRO A 317 -5.60 -22.04 -18.45
N SER A 318 -4.34 -21.79 -18.78
CA SER A 318 -3.24 -22.63 -18.30
C SER A 318 -3.12 -22.51 -16.78
N ASN A 319 -2.82 -23.63 -16.11
CA ASN A 319 -2.54 -23.67 -14.68
C ASN A 319 -1.07 -23.33 -14.40
#